data_AF-A0AAX3NYI1-F1
#
_entry.id   AF-A0AAX3NYI1-F1
#
_cell.length_a   1.000
_cell.length_b   1.000
_cell.length_c   1.000
_cell.angle_alpha   90.00
_cell.angle_beta   90.00
_cell.angle_gamma   90.00
#
_symmetry.space_group_name_H-M   'P 1'
#
loop_
_entity.id
_entity.type
_entity.pdbx_description
1 polymer ?
#
loop_
_entity_poly.entity_id
_entity_poly.type
_entity_poly.pdbx_seq_one_letter_code
_entity_poly.pdbx_strand_id
1 'polypeptide(L)' 'MSYRQVVLDSDEWHSMWAELASEEINSGDPACVHPETQEAWQYMGTSNGVHSFRHRNHPVTGTREYRHVPMK' A
#
# COMPACT_ATOMS: atom_id res chain seq x y z
N MET A 1 -4.12 8.08 18.58
CA MET A 1 -4.86 7.49 17.44
C MET A 1 -4.63 5.99 17.49
N SER A 2 -5.69 5.18 17.45
CA SER A 2 -5.58 3.71 17.49
C SER A 2 -5.47 3.19 16.06
N TYR A 3 -4.45 2.40 15.77
CA TYR A 3 -4.29 1.75 14.48
C TYR A 3 -4.81 0.32 14.55
N ARG A 4 -5.65 -0.08 13.60
CA ARG A 4 -6.12 -1.45 13.44
C ARG A 4 -5.36 -2.15 12.32
N GLN A 5 -4.98 -3.40 12.55
CA GLN A 5 -4.50 -4.28 11.48
C GLN A 5 -5.69 -4.95 10.79
N VAL A 6 -5.65 -4.98 9.46
CA VAL A 6 -6.62 -5.75 8.67
C VAL A 6 -6.18 -7.21 8.74
N VAL A 7 -7.15 -8.13 8.82
CA VAL A 7 -6.87 -9.57 8.84
C VAL A 7 -6.25 -9.95 7.50
N LEU A 8 -5.10 -10.61 7.52
CA LEU A 8 -4.43 -11.09 6.31
C LEU A 8 -5.38 -11.98 5.49
N ASP A 9 -5.32 -11.84 4.17
CA ASP A 9 -6.12 -12.57 3.18
C ASP A 9 -7.66 -12.45 3.32
N SER A 10 -8.15 -11.49 4.09
CA SER A 10 -9.57 -11.12 4.08
C SER A 10 -9.96 -10.37 2.81
N ASP A 11 -11.27 -10.26 2.53
CA ASP A 11 -11.77 -9.47 1.39
C ASP A 11 -11.34 -8.00 1.49
N GLU A 12 -11.31 -7.44 2.70
CA GLU A 12 -10.81 -6.09 2.96
C GLU A 12 -9.32 -5.98 2.61
N TRP A 13 -8.51 -6.97 2.99
CA TRP A 13 -7.09 -7.04 2.64
C TRP A 13 -6.88 -7.03 1.13
N HIS A 14 -7.58 -7.92 0.40
CA HIS A 14 -7.47 -7.97 -1.05
C HIS A 14 -7.95 -6.67 -1.72
N SER A 15 -9.06 -6.10 -1.22
CA SER A 15 -9.63 -4.87 -1.78
C SER A 15 -8.71 -3.67 -1.61
N MET A 16 -8.09 -3.49 -0.43
CA MET A 16 -7.19 -2.36 -0.20
C MET A 16 -5.90 -2.44 -1.05
N TRP A 17 -5.37 -3.65 -1.24
CA TRP A 17 -4.19 -3.86 -2.10
C TRP A 17 -4.53 -3.70 -3.59
N ALA A 18 -5.71 -4.15 -4.03
CA ALA A 18 -6.17 -3.95 -5.40
C ALA A 18 -6.39 -2.47 -5.72
N GLU A 19 -6.96 -1.70 -4.78
CA GLU A 19 -7.11 -0.25 -4.95
C GLU A 19 -5.75 0.44 -5.04
N LEU A 20 -4.80 0.09 -4.15
CA LEU A 20 -3.43 0.63 -4.21
C LEU A 20 -2.79 0.36 -5.58
N ALA A 21 -2.88 -0.88 -6.06
CA ALA A 21 -2.34 -1.28 -7.36
C ALA A 21 -2.96 -0.50 -8.54
N SER A 22 -4.22 -0.09 -8.42
CA SER A 22 -4.94 0.64 -9.47
C SER A 22 -4.44 2.07 -9.68
N GLU A 23 -3.68 2.63 -8.74
CA GLU A 23 -3.05 3.93 -8.92
C GLU A 23 -2.02 3.90 -10.06
N GLU A 24 -1.99 4.96 -10.87
CA GLU A 24 -1.15 5.05 -12.07
C GLU A 24 0.33 4.74 -11.81
N ILE A 25 0.87 5.21 -10.67
CA ILE A 25 2.26 5.00 -10.27
C ILE A 25 2.62 3.51 -10.09
N ASN A 26 1.63 2.67 -9.79
CA ASN A 26 1.80 1.26 -9.48
C ASN A 26 1.52 0.38 -10.71
N SER A 27 0.89 0.91 -11.76
CA SER A 27 0.65 0.20 -13.02
C SER A 27 -0.02 -1.18 -12.85
N GLY A 28 -0.89 -1.32 -11.85
CA GLY A 28 -1.57 -2.58 -11.54
C GLY A 28 -0.76 -3.57 -10.67
N ASP A 29 0.44 -3.22 -10.23
CA ASP A 29 1.28 -4.05 -9.34
C ASP A 29 1.16 -3.61 -7.88
N PRO A 30 0.49 -4.39 -7.00
CA PRO A 30 0.41 -4.07 -5.57
C PRO A 30 1.73 -4.26 -4.82
N ALA A 31 2.63 -5.13 -5.30
CA ALA A 31 3.90 -5.38 -4.65
C ALA A 31 4.89 -4.23 -4.92
N CYS A 32 4.90 -3.76 -6.18
CA CYS A 32 5.71 -2.64 -6.66
C CYS A 32 7.18 -2.74 -6.22
N VAL A 33 7.78 -3.92 -6.36
CA VAL A 33 9.11 -4.20 -5.82
C VAL A 33 10.17 -3.37 -6.53
N HIS A 34 10.95 -2.59 -5.76
CA HIS A 34 12.09 -1.87 -6.30
C HIS A 34 13.21 -2.85 -6.68
N PRO A 35 13.73 -2.81 -7.92
CA PRO A 35 14.62 -3.86 -8.45
C PRO A 35 15.95 -3.98 -7.70
N GLU A 36 16.53 -2.87 -7.23
CA GLU A 36 17.83 -2.89 -6.55
C GLU A 36 17.72 -3.11 -5.03
N THR A 37 16.86 -2.34 -4.36
CA THR A 37 16.73 -2.38 -2.90
C THR A 37 15.83 -3.51 -2.39
N GLN A 38 15.06 -4.16 -3.28
CA GLN A 38 14.06 -5.18 -2.94
C GLN A 38 12.98 -4.67 -1.97
N GLU A 39 12.82 -3.35 -1.86
CA GLU A 39 11.75 -2.73 -1.09
C GLU A 39 10.42 -2.86 -1.83
N ALA A 40 9.35 -3.06 -1.08
CA ALA A 40 7.99 -3.13 -1.57
C ALA A 40 7.10 -2.19 -0.75
N TRP A 41 5.84 -2.08 -1.16
CA TRP A 41 4.81 -1.44 -0.33
C TRP A 41 4.66 -2.14 1.01
N GLN A 42 4.50 -1.35 2.07
CA GLN A 42 4.29 -1.80 3.43
C GLN A 42 2.96 -1.28 3.92
N TYR A 43 2.11 -2.17 4.39
CA TYR A 43 0.88 -1.81 5.07
C TYR A 43 1.20 -1.30 6.48
N MET A 44 0.79 -0.06 6.77
CA MET A 44 1.10 0.64 8.01
C MET A 44 -0.02 0.56 9.05
N GLY A 45 -1.17 0.01 8.68
CA GLY A 45 -2.36 -0.04 9.51
C GLY A 45 -3.49 0.85 8.98
N THR A 46 -4.64 0.74 9.63
CA THR A 46 -5.84 1.51 9.35
C THR A 46 -6.13 2.46 10.49
N SER A 47 -6.46 3.70 10.18
CA SER A 47 -6.93 4.69 11.15
C SER A 47 -8.03 5.55 10.53
N ASN A 48 -9.10 5.82 11.30
CA ASN A 48 -10.24 6.65 10.86
C ASN A 48 -10.82 6.24 9.50
N GLY A 49 -10.92 4.93 9.23
CA GLY A 49 -11.47 4.42 7.97
C GLY A 49 -10.53 4.53 6.78
N VAL A 50 -9.23 4.75 6.99
CA VAL A 50 -8.23 4.88 5.92
C VAL A 50 -7.08 3.91 6.15
N HIS A 51 -6.78 3.09 5.14
CA HIS A 51 -5.60 2.24 5.07
C HIS A 51 -4.39 3.06 4.63
N SER A 52 -3.31 3.00 5.39
CA SER A 52 -2.06 3.69 5.06
C SER A 52 -1.01 2.71 4.54
N PHE A 53 -0.36 3.09 3.44
CA PHE A 53 0.74 2.36 2.83
C PHE A 53 1.99 3.23 2.74
N ARG A 54 3.16 2.59 2.82
CA ARG A 54 4.46 3.25 2.64
C ARG A 54 5.36 2.44 1.71
N HIS A 55 5.95 3.09 0.72
CA HIS A 55 7.06 2.56 -0.06
C HIS A 55 8.33 3.28 0.34
N ARG A 56 9.39 2.58 0.75
CA ARG A 56 10.61 3.25 1.25
C ARG A 56 11.45 3.88 0.14
N ASN A 57 11.44 3.29 -1.06
CA ASN A 57 12.12 3.79 -2.26
C ASN A 57 11.37 3.30 -3.51
N HIS A 58 10.37 4.04 -3.99
CA HIS A 58 9.45 3.59 -5.06
C HIS A 58 10.16 3.54 -6.42
N PRO A 59 10.01 2.47 -7.22
CA PRO A 59 10.79 2.28 -8.46
C PRO A 59 10.57 3.36 -9.52
N VAL A 60 9.37 3.95 -9.57
CA VAL A 60 9.06 5.01 -10.55
C VAL A 60 9.53 6.40 -10.10
N THR A 61 9.45 6.71 -8.80
CA THR A 61 9.73 8.07 -8.31
C THR A 61 11.14 8.19 -7.72
N GLY A 62 11.79 7.07 -7.38
CA GLY A 62 13.10 7.04 -6.73
C GLY A 62 13.11 7.61 -5.31
N THR A 63 11.93 7.76 -4.69
CA THR A 63 11.77 8.40 -3.38
C THR A 63 10.82 7.61 -2.48
N ARG A 64 10.69 8.04 -1.23
CA ARG A 64 9.71 7.50 -0.30
C ARG A 64 8.32 7.98 -0.67
N GLU A 65 7.38 7.05 -0.81
CA GLU A 65 5.98 7.33 -1.12
C GLU A 65 5.05 6.90 0.01
N TYR A 66 3.94 7.60 0.13
CA TYR A 66 2.83 7.28 1.02
C TYR A 66 1.54 7.30 0.23
N ARG A 67 0.68 6.30 0.45
CA ARG A 67 -0.64 6.21 -0.15
C ARG A 67 -1.71 5.87 0.88
N HIS A 68 -2.92 6.33 0.58
CA HIS A 68 -4.05 6.28 1.49
C HIS A 68 -5.26 5.75 0.72
N VAL A 69 -5.73 4.58 1.12
CA VAL A 69 -6.89 3.93 0.52
C VAL A 69 -8.05 4.00 1.52
N PRO A 70 -9.18 4.63 1.20
CA PRO A 70 -10.37 4.59 2.04
C PRO A 70 -10.90 3.15 2.19
N MET A 71 -11.38 2.80 3.38
CA MET A 71 -12.18 1.58 3.57
C MET A 71 -13.43 1.66 2.68
N LYS A 72 -13.74 0.55 2.00
CA LYS A 72 -14.96 0.39 1.21
C LYS A 72 -15.87 -0.65 1.86
#